data_AF-A0A849QW83-F1
#
_entry.id   AF-A0A849QW83-F1
#
_cell.length_a   1.000
_cell.length_b   1.000
_cell.length_c   1.000
_cell.angle_alpha   90.00
_cell.angle_beta   90.00
_cell.angle_gamma   90.00
#
_symmetry.space_group_name_H-M   'P 1'
#
loop_
_entity.id
_entity.type
_entity.pdbx_description
1 polymer ?
#
loop_
_entity_poly.entity_id
_entity_poly.type
_entity_poly.pdbx_seq_one_letter_code
_entity_poly.pdbx_strand_id
1 'polypeptide(L)'
;MLIIETCHKDLSNCSNGSINLLDRGVRLLVGGKLGRHPRLAQVIGEFDELDVGIHRIGQIVEAYIEYANSGERFADFWIRTLLITGS
;
A
#
# COMPACT_ATOMS: atom_id res chain seq x y z
N MET A 1 3.07 -8.52 -0.70
CA MET A 1 3.51 -7.47 -1.63
C MET A 1 3.10 -6.14 -1.03
N LEU A 2 3.96 -5.14 -1.20
CA LEU A 2 3.76 -3.79 -0.68
C LEU A 2 4.02 -2.83 -1.86
N ILE A 3 3.07 -1.93 -2.13
CA ILE A 3 3.07 -1.06 -3.31
C ILE A 3 2.76 0.36 -2.87
N ILE A 4 3.57 1.32 -3.33
CA ILE A 4 3.19 2.73 -3.36
C ILE A 4 2.70 3.04 -4.77
N GLU A 5 1.47 3.55 -4.87
CA GLU A 5 0.97 4.14 -6.10
C GLU A 5 1.08 5.66 -6.01
N THR A 6 1.85 6.25 -6.94
CA THR A 6 1.90 7.70 -7.16
C THR A 6 1.02 8.03 -8.36
N CYS A 7 0.01 8.88 -8.20
CA CYS A 7 -0.78 9.35 -9.35
C CYS A 7 -0.11 10.58 -9.98
N HIS A 8 0.77 10.37 -10.96
CA HIS A 8 1.27 11.44 -11.83
C HIS A 8 0.55 11.33 -13.18
N LYS A 9 -0.68 11.86 -13.27
CA LYS A 9 -1.43 11.83 -14.54
C LYS A 9 -0.97 12.99 -15.40
N ASP A 10 -0.17 12.69 -16.43
CA ASP A 10 0.11 13.64 -17.50
C ASP A 10 -1.19 13.88 -18.28
N LEU A 11 -1.73 15.10 -18.21
CA LEU A 11 -3.05 15.47 -18.73
C LEU A 11 -3.02 15.91 -20.20
N SER A 12 -1.91 15.70 -20.92
CA SER A 12 -1.73 16.25 -22.27
C SER A 12 -2.84 15.90 -23.27
N ASN A 13 -3.62 14.85 -23.01
CA ASN A 13 -4.75 14.41 -23.85
C ASN A 13 -6.16 14.64 -23.23
N CYS A 14 -6.30 15.33 -22.10
CA CYS A 14 -7.61 15.61 -21.52
C CYS A 14 -8.19 16.92 -22.07
N SER A 15 -9.09 16.83 -23.04
CA SER A 15 -9.72 17.96 -23.72
C SER A 15 -10.81 18.70 -22.94
N ASN A 16 -11.13 18.28 -21.72
CA ASN A 16 -12.07 18.97 -20.85
C ASN A 16 -11.49 19.00 -19.43
N GLY A 17 -11.43 20.20 -18.83
CA GLY A 17 -10.94 20.46 -17.47
C GLY A 17 -11.83 19.87 -16.36
N SER A 18 -12.28 18.64 -16.51
CA SER A 18 -13.17 17.92 -15.60
C SER A 18 -12.44 17.11 -14.52
N ILE A 19 -11.10 17.04 -14.56
CA ILE A 19 -10.26 16.44 -13.51
C ILE A 19 -9.34 17.53 -12.96
N ASN A 20 -9.66 18.04 -11.77
CA ASN A 20 -8.76 18.90 -11.02
C ASN A 20 -7.71 18.02 -10.33
N LEU A 21 -6.48 18.04 -10.85
CA LEU A 21 -5.28 17.46 -10.22
C LEU A 21 -4.75 18.41 -9.15
N LEU A 22 -5.59 18.75 -8.17
CA LEU A 22 -5.20 19.67 -7.09
C LEU A 22 -4.35 18.97 -6.03
N ASP A 23 -4.55 17.67 -5.81
CA ASP A 23 -3.83 16.94 -4.77
C ASP A 23 -2.88 15.90 -5.37
N ARG A 24 -1.58 16.18 -5.24
CA ARG A 24 -0.52 15.18 -5.44
C ARG A 24 -0.42 14.41 -4.14
N GLY A 25 -0.51 13.09 -4.22
CA GLY A 25 -0.41 12.21 -3.07
C GLY A 25 -0.06 10.79 -3.48
N VAL A 26 0.13 9.94 -2.48
CA VAL A 26 0.49 8.54 -2.62
C VAL A 26 -0.51 7.66 -1.90
N ARG A 27 -0.86 6.55 -2.54
CA ARG A 27 -1.72 5.52 -1.96
C ARG A 27 -0.86 4.31 -1.62
N LEU A 28 -0.97 3.82 -0.39
CA LEU A 28 -0.23 2.66 0.09
C LEU A 28 -1.12 1.41 0.06
N LEU A 29 -0.67 0.39 -0.66
CA LEU A 29 -1.36 -0.89 -0.79
C LEU A 29 -0.53 -2.04 -0.22
N VAL A 30 -1.15 -2.89 0.59
CA VAL A 30 -0.46 -3.96 1.33
C VAL A 30 -1.21 -5.29 1.28
N GLY A 31 -0.48 -6.40 1.36
CA GLY A 31 -1.05 -7.74 1.54
C GLY A 31 -1.25 -8.54 0.24
N GLY A 32 -0.89 -8.00 -0.92
CA GLY A 32 -1.03 -8.70 -2.20
C GLY A 32 -0.16 -9.97 -2.32
N LYS A 33 -0.67 -11.01 -2.99
CA LYS A 33 -0.01 -12.31 -3.24
C LYS A 33 -0.39 -12.83 -4.62
N LEU A 34 0.57 -13.27 -5.43
CA LEU A 34 0.34 -13.82 -6.79
C LEU A 34 0.53 -15.35 -6.86
N GLY A 35 0.47 -16.05 -5.71
CA GLY A 35 0.67 -17.50 -5.64
C GLY A 35 -0.61 -18.32 -5.88
N ARG A 36 -0.59 -19.60 -5.50
CA ARG A 36 -1.71 -20.57 -5.62
C ARG A 36 -3.06 -20.07 -5.06
N HIS A 37 -3.02 -19.15 -4.11
CA HIS A 37 -4.20 -18.40 -3.64
C HIS A 37 -3.93 -16.90 -3.85
N PRO A 38 -4.19 -16.38 -5.07
CA PRO A 38 -3.87 -15.00 -5.39
C PRO A 38 -4.84 -14.05 -4.66
N ARG A 39 -4.31 -12.93 -4.20
CA ARG A 39 -5.05 -11.89 -3.47
C ARG A 39 -4.53 -10.52 -3.86
N LEU A 40 -5.46 -9.58 -4.07
CA LEU A 40 -5.13 -8.19 -4.31
C LEU A 40 -4.65 -7.53 -3.01
N ALA A 41 -3.79 -6.53 -3.17
CA ALA A 41 -3.40 -5.66 -2.07
C ALA A 41 -4.59 -4.76 -1.67
N GLN A 42 -4.65 -4.39 -0.40
CA GLN A 42 -5.67 -3.50 0.15
C GLN A 42 -5.07 -2.12 0.39
N VAL A 43 -5.87 -1.08 0.17
CA VAL A 43 -5.50 0.30 0.53
C VAL A 43 -5.50 0.42 2.05
N ILE A 44 -4.39 0.91 2.61
CA ILE A 44 -4.22 1.09 4.06
C ILE A 44 -4.01 2.55 4.45
N GLY A 45 -3.89 3.43 3.46
CA GLY A 45 -3.68 4.85 3.67
C GLY A 45 -3.45 5.60 2.36
N GLU A 46 -3.83 6.88 2.38
CA GLU A 46 -3.50 7.87 1.39
C GLU A 46 -2.73 8.99 2.09
N PHE A 47 -1.67 9.49 1.47
CA PHE A 47 -0.76 10.45 2.06
C PHE A 47 -0.46 11.56 1.04
N ASP A 48 -0.46 12.81 1.48
CA ASP A 48 -0.16 13.94 0.59
C ASP A 48 1.35 13.98 0.23
N GLU A 49 2.19 13.47 1.14
CA GLU A 49 3.64 13.46 0.99
C GLU A 49 4.17 12.03 0.80
N LEU A 50 5.03 11.86 -0.21
CA LEU A 50 5.68 10.57 -0.51
C LEU A 50 6.53 10.07 0.68
N ASP A 51 7.23 10.97 1.37
CA ASP A 51 8.11 10.62 2.48
C ASP A 51 7.33 10.03 3.66
N VAL A 52 6.11 10.51 3.91
CA VAL A 52 5.20 9.93 4.92
C VAL A 52 4.79 8.52 4.51
N GLY A 53 4.47 8.31 3.24
CA GLY A 53 4.21 6.99 2.68
C GLY A 53 5.40 6.04 2.89
N ILE A 54 6.62 6.47 2.55
CA ILE A 54 7.85 5.69 2.73
C ILE A 54 8.10 5.37 4.21
N HIS A 55 7.92 6.35 5.10
CA HIS A 55 8.09 6.13 6.53
C HIS A 55 7.11 5.05 7.04
N ARG A 56 5.86 5.06 6.55
CA ARG A 56 4.86 4.05 6.89
C ARG A 56 5.24 2.65 6.40
N ILE A 57 5.90 2.54 5.25
CA ILE A 57 6.47 1.26 4.78
C ILE A 57 7.50 0.74 5.76
N GLY A 58 8.42 1.60 6.21
CA GLY A 58 9.47 1.24 7.17
C GLY A 58 8.88 0.59 8.41
N GLN A 59 7.89 1.23 9.03
CA GLN A 59 7.19 0.71 10.20
C GLN A 59 6.54 -0.68 9.95
N ILE A 60 5.94 -0.88 8.78
CA ILE A 60 5.29 -2.15 8.43
C ILE A 60 6.33 -3.25 8.20
N VAL A 61 7.47 -2.93 7.58
CA VAL A 61 8.57 -3.86 7.37
C VAL A 61 9.24 -4.23 8.70
N GLU A 62 9.46 -3.26 9.58
CA GLU A 62 9.99 -3.48 10.93
C GLU A 62 9.07 -4.41 11.72
N ALA A 63 7.75 -4.15 11.72
CA ALA A 63 6.79 -5.04 12.36
C ALA A 63 6.80 -6.46 11.77
N TYR A 64 6.97 -6.60 10.46
CA TYR A 64 7.13 -7.92 9.84
C TYR A 64 8.42 -8.62 10.29
N ILE A 65 9.55 -7.91 10.34
CA ILE A 65 10.83 -8.49 10.76
C ILE A 65 10.77 -8.93 12.23
N GLU A 66 10.11 -8.15 13.09
CA GLU A 66 10.04 -8.39 14.53
C GLU A 66 9.02 -9.47 14.91
N TYR A 67 7.85 -9.49 14.26
CA TYR A 67 6.70 -10.29 14.70
C TYR A 67 6.27 -11.40 13.73
N ALA A 68 6.97 -11.59 12.60
CA ALA A 68 6.69 -12.72 11.71
C ALA A 68 7.12 -14.05 12.33
N ASN A 69 6.29 -15.06 12.12
CA ASN A 69 6.66 -16.43 12.47
C ASN A 69 7.76 -16.93 11.53
N SER A 70 8.53 -17.92 11.99
CA SER A 70 9.57 -18.54 11.16
C SER A 70 8.97 -19.09 9.85
N GLY A 71 9.53 -18.66 8.72
CA GLY A 71 9.08 -19.05 7.37
C GLY A 71 7.78 -18.40 6.90
N GLU A 72 7.16 -17.53 7.70
CA GLU A 72 5.96 -16.80 7.32
C GLU A 72 6.28 -15.77 6.23
N ARG A 73 5.50 -15.75 5.16
CA ARG A 73 5.63 -14.72 4.13
C ARG A 73 4.88 -13.46 4.56
N PHE A 74 5.39 -12.31 4.16
CA PHE A 74 4.79 -11.00 4.42
C PHE A 74 3.26 -10.93 4.21
N ALA A 75 2.74 -11.49 3.10
CA ALA A 75 1.30 -11.45 2.83
C ALA A 75 0.47 -12.28 3.82
N ASP A 76 1.04 -13.37 4.34
CA ASP A 76 0.38 -14.24 5.32
C ASP A 76 0.47 -13.62 6.73
N PHE A 77 1.62 -13.04 7.07
CA PHE A 77 1.79 -12.17 8.26
C PHE A 77 0.74 -11.06 8.29
N TRP A 78 0.62 -10.30 7.19
CA TRP A 78 -0.30 -9.18 7.08
C TRP A 78 -1.75 -9.56 7.38
N ILE A 79 -2.20 -10.70 6.84
CA ILE A 79 -3.56 -11.20 7.05
C ILE A 79 -3.77 -11.62 8.50
N ARG A 80 -2.81 -12.35 9.07
CA ARG A 80 -2.87 -12.77 10.48
C ARG A 80 -3.00 -11.56 11.40
N THR A 81 -2.22 -10.51 11.15
CA THR A 81 -2.21 -9.31 11.99
C THR A 81 -3.47 -8.46 11.80
N LEU A 82 -3.99 -8.34 10.56
CA LEU A 82 -5.28 -7.66 10.29
C LEU A 82 -6.46 -8.30 11.03
N LEU A 83 -6.48 -9.64 11.14
CA LEU A 83 -7.55 -10.36 11.85
C LEU A 83 -7.50 -10.13 13.37
N ILE A 84 -6.36 -9.69 13.90
CA ILE A 84 -6.16 -9.42 15.32
C ILE A 84 -6.47 -7.95 15.64
N THR A 85 -6.19 -7.02 14.73
CA THR A 85 -6.31 -5.57 14.99
C THR A 85 -7.65 -4.95 14.60
N GLY A 86 -8.57 -5.70 13.98
CA GLY A 86 -9.98 -5.32 13.83
C GLY A 86 -10.26 -3.89 13.36
N SER A 87 -10.19 -3.68 12.03
CA SER A 87 -10.80 -2.57 11.24
C SER A 87 -10.58 -1.14 11.73
#